data_AF-A0A7V9V0M8-F1
#
_entry.id   AF-A0A7V9V0M8-F1
#
_cell.length_a   1.000
_cell.length_b   1.000
_cell.length_c   1.000
_cell.angle_alpha   90.00
_cell.angle_beta   90.00
_cell.angle_gamma   90.00
#
_symmetry.space_group_name_H-M   'P 1'
#
loop_
_entity.id
_entity.type
_entity.pdbx_description
1 polymer ?
#
loop_
_entity_poly.entity_id
_entity_poly.type
_entity_poly.pdbx_seq_one_letter_code
_entity_poly.pdbx_strand_id
1 'polypeptide(L)'
;MLAEVRGIVGALRKETDPRAVGPVLVTGMLAEQLARQLGAGADPGAVVVDASRLAHCSVLVHVIAGDPGVADDELVRQADLDGVPVILVQLWPQATWTTPYVFTPFVVECRAGEGFPVPAITARIVEAVEDSVELGRKVPIVQEKVTEAVVGTSMIRAAILASFGKRSRAARPLITLEQIRMLTELRQLDEKTSASGTDALKSIAPFAAAVLGAGFLFREGATAAKRVLPASIVDASVAAAGTWMLGEALRRLSSRDD
;
A
#
# COMPACT_ATOMS: atom_id res chain seq x y z
N MET A 1 25.43 22.39 -1.85
CA MET A 1 25.51 20.93 -2.06
C MET A 1 25.44 20.10 -0.77
N LEU A 2 26.49 19.95 0.05
CA LEU A 2 26.43 19.08 1.26
C LEU A 2 25.40 19.54 2.32
N ALA A 3 25.21 20.85 2.49
CA ALA A 3 24.21 21.40 3.41
C ALA A 3 22.76 21.23 2.91
N GLU A 4 22.53 21.32 1.59
CA GLU A 4 21.21 21.08 0.98
C GLU A 4 20.82 19.61 1.05
N VAL A 5 21.76 18.68 0.80
CA VAL A 5 21.51 17.24 0.95
C VAL A 5 21.13 16.90 2.39
N ARG A 6 21.80 17.51 3.38
CA ARG A 6 21.49 17.29 4.80
C ARG A 6 20.13 17.90 5.20
N GLY A 7 19.74 19.01 4.58
CA GLY A 7 18.41 19.62 4.75
C GLY A 7 17.27 18.77 4.17
N ILE A 8 17.48 18.17 2.99
CA ILE A 8 16.52 17.26 2.35
C ILE A 8 16.35 15.98 3.19
N VAL A 9 17.45 15.40 3.69
CA VAL A 9 17.40 14.22 4.58
C VAL A 9 16.69 14.55 5.90
N GLY A 10 16.91 15.73 6.47
CA GLY A 10 16.23 16.18 7.68
C GLY A 10 14.73 16.42 7.49
N ALA A 11 14.33 16.98 6.34
CA ALA A 11 12.92 17.17 5.99
C ALA A 11 12.19 15.83 5.78
N LEU A 12 12.82 14.89 5.06
CA LEU A 12 12.30 13.52 4.88
C LEU A 12 12.09 12.83 6.23
N ARG A 13 13.08 12.90 7.12
CA ARG A 13 13.01 12.24 8.44
C ARG A 13 11.92 12.82 9.35
N LYS A 14 11.58 14.11 9.21
CA LYS A 14 10.56 14.78 10.05
C LYS A 14 9.13 14.53 9.56
N GLU A 15 8.97 14.15 8.30
CA GLU A 15 7.70 13.70 7.71
C GLU A 15 7.46 12.20 7.92
N THR A 16 8.50 11.47 8.33
CA THR A 16 8.48 10.03 8.65
C THR A 16 8.51 9.78 10.15
N ASP A 17 7.92 10.65 10.97
CA ASP A 17 7.64 10.28 12.37
C ASP A 17 6.37 9.41 12.31
N PRO A 18 6.49 8.08 12.43
CA PRO A 18 5.35 7.20 12.23
C PRO A 18 4.38 7.47 13.38
N ARG A 19 3.21 8.02 13.07
CA ARG A 19 2.09 7.90 13.99
C ARG A 19 1.84 6.41 14.13
N ALA A 20 2.05 5.89 15.34
CA ALA A 20 1.92 4.47 15.59
C ALA A 20 0.58 3.96 15.02
N VAL A 21 0.68 3.14 13.97
CA VAL A 21 -0.50 2.56 13.32
C VAL A 21 -1.21 1.67 14.33
N GLY A 22 -2.48 2.03 14.61
CA GLY A 22 -3.39 1.25 15.45
C GLY A 22 -3.73 -0.11 14.82
N PRO A 23 -4.33 -1.03 15.58
CA PRO A 23 -4.64 -2.37 15.08
C PRO A 23 -5.74 -2.39 14.01
N VAL A 24 -5.86 -3.51 13.30
CA VAL A 24 -7.05 -3.89 12.54
C VAL A 24 -8.07 -4.44 13.52
N LEU A 25 -9.19 -3.76 13.70
CA LEU A 25 -10.29 -4.23 14.55
C LEU A 25 -11.26 -5.05 13.72
N VAL A 26 -11.55 -6.28 14.13
CA VAL A 26 -12.50 -7.19 13.47
C VAL A 26 -13.70 -7.41 14.37
N THR A 27 -14.91 -7.19 13.87
CA THR A 27 -16.16 -7.37 14.65
C THR A 27 -17.24 -8.07 13.84
N GLY A 28 -18.34 -8.43 14.49
CA GLY A 28 -19.49 -9.07 13.84
C GLY A 28 -19.40 -10.59 13.79
N MET A 29 -20.14 -11.19 12.86
CA MET A 29 -20.26 -12.65 12.80
C MET A 29 -18.95 -13.30 12.32
N LEU A 30 -18.52 -14.38 13.00
CA LEU A 30 -17.24 -15.07 12.69
C LEU A 30 -15.99 -14.16 12.80
N ALA A 31 -16.07 -13.05 13.55
CA ALA A 31 -14.98 -12.10 13.70
C ALA A 31 -13.67 -12.75 14.18
N GLU A 32 -13.74 -13.68 15.14
CA GLU A 32 -12.55 -14.41 15.59
C GLU A 32 -11.89 -15.25 14.50
N GLN A 33 -12.69 -15.85 13.61
CA GLN A 33 -12.15 -16.65 12.51
C GLN A 33 -11.44 -15.76 11.49
N LEU A 34 -12.05 -14.63 11.13
CA LEU A 34 -11.43 -13.66 10.24
C LEU A 34 -10.18 -13.04 10.88
N ALA A 35 -10.24 -12.71 12.17
CA ALA A 35 -9.09 -12.18 12.91
C ALA A 35 -7.93 -13.19 12.98
N ARG A 36 -8.21 -14.49 13.12
CA ARG A 36 -7.18 -15.54 13.03
C ARG A 36 -6.54 -15.62 11.65
N GLN A 37 -7.35 -15.48 10.59
CA GLN A 37 -6.82 -15.48 9.21
C GLN A 37 -5.99 -14.24 8.91
N LEU A 38 -6.49 -13.05 9.28
CA LEU A 38 -5.77 -11.79 9.10
C LEU A 38 -4.53 -11.69 10.00
N GLY A 39 -4.60 -12.26 11.21
CA GLY A 39 -3.53 -12.26 12.20
C GLY A 39 -2.46 -13.33 11.98
N ALA A 40 -2.53 -14.11 10.90
CA ALA A 40 -1.53 -15.13 10.61
C ALA A 40 -0.14 -14.49 10.42
N GLY A 41 0.78 -14.77 11.34
CA GLY A 41 2.13 -14.18 11.36
C GLY A 41 2.18 -12.72 11.81
N ALA A 42 1.05 -12.13 12.21
CA ALA A 42 0.99 -10.73 12.64
C ALA A 42 1.61 -10.52 14.02
N ASP A 43 2.04 -9.28 14.29
CA ASP A 43 2.50 -8.89 15.62
C ASP A 43 1.40 -9.05 16.68
N PRO A 44 1.77 -9.36 17.93
CA PRO A 44 0.82 -9.38 19.03
C PRO A 44 0.02 -8.09 19.12
N GLY A 45 -1.30 -8.20 18.99
CA GLY A 45 -2.22 -7.07 19.07
C GLY A 45 -2.35 -6.24 17.80
N ALA A 46 -1.73 -6.62 16.67
CA ALA A 46 -1.92 -5.94 15.39
C ALA A 46 -3.30 -6.19 14.75
N VAL A 47 -3.94 -7.32 15.09
CA VAL A 47 -5.32 -7.65 14.74
C VAL A 47 -6.06 -8.01 16.03
N VAL A 48 -7.21 -7.37 16.27
CA VAL A 48 -7.97 -7.50 17.53
C VAL A 48 -9.47 -7.67 17.26
N VAL A 49 -10.19 -8.30 18.18
CA VAL A 49 -11.67 -8.50 18.10
C VAL A 49 -12.42 -7.64 19.13
N ASP A 50 -11.69 -6.87 19.92
CA ASP A 50 -12.22 -6.10 21.05
C ASP A 50 -12.81 -4.76 20.60
N ALA A 51 -14.14 -4.69 20.52
CA ALA A 51 -14.88 -3.50 20.10
C ALA A 51 -14.64 -2.26 20.99
N SER A 52 -14.15 -2.43 22.23
CA SER A 52 -13.80 -1.30 23.10
C SER A 52 -12.62 -0.47 22.57
N ARG A 53 -11.90 -0.98 21.57
CA ARG A 53 -10.73 -0.34 20.95
C ARG A 53 -11.04 0.45 19.68
N LEU A 54 -12.32 0.67 19.36
CA LEU A 54 -12.73 1.33 18.11
C LEU A 54 -12.02 2.68 17.89
N ALA A 55 -11.96 3.54 18.91
CA ALA A 55 -11.33 4.86 18.80
C ALA A 55 -9.79 4.84 18.61
N HIS A 56 -9.16 3.67 18.66
CA HIS A 56 -7.71 3.50 18.57
C HIS A 56 -7.28 2.56 17.45
N CYS A 57 -8.21 2.01 16.66
CA CYS A 57 -7.88 1.16 15.53
C CYS A 57 -7.62 2.00 14.27
N SER A 58 -6.84 1.44 13.34
CA SER A 58 -6.59 2.10 12.05
C SER A 58 -7.70 1.85 11.05
N VAL A 59 -8.42 0.74 11.22
CA VAL A 59 -9.52 0.31 10.35
C VAL A 59 -10.42 -0.66 11.10
N LEU A 60 -11.72 -0.55 10.87
CA LEU A 60 -12.73 -1.49 11.32
C LEU A 60 -13.13 -2.42 10.18
N VAL A 61 -12.99 -3.74 10.38
CA VAL A 61 -13.53 -4.78 9.52
C VAL A 61 -14.73 -5.40 10.21
N HIS A 62 -15.93 -5.12 9.72
CA HIS A 62 -17.17 -5.57 10.34
C HIS A 62 -17.89 -6.59 9.46
N VAL A 63 -18.13 -7.78 10.01
CA VAL A 63 -18.73 -8.91 9.28
C VAL A 63 -20.23 -8.98 9.54
N ILE A 64 -21.03 -8.80 8.49
CA ILE A 64 -22.50 -8.80 8.56
C ILE A 64 -23.03 -10.08 7.90
N ALA A 65 -24.04 -10.68 8.52
CA ALA A 65 -24.74 -11.85 8.00
C ALA A 65 -26.20 -11.53 7.72
N GLY A 66 -26.59 -11.56 6.44
CA GLY A 66 -27.93 -11.13 6.03
C GLY A 66 -28.06 -9.60 6.04
N ASP A 67 -29.28 -9.12 6.31
CA ASP A 67 -29.58 -7.69 6.33
C ASP A 67 -29.00 -7.02 7.58
N PRO A 68 -28.38 -5.83 7.46
CA PRO A 68 -27.82 -5.13 8.62
C PRO A 68 -28.91 -4.76 9.62
N GLY A 69 -28.62 -4.96 10.89
CA GLY A 69 -29.49 -4.54 11.99
C GLY A 69 -29.13 -3.16 12.55
N VAL A 70 -29.94 -2.69 13.49
CA VAL A 70 -29.73 -1.41 14.19
C VAL A 70 -28.36 -1.35 14.89
N ALA A 71 -27.86 -2.48 15.39
CA ALA A 71 -26.55 -2.55 16.03
C ALA A 71 -25.39 -2.35 15.04
N ASP A 72 -25.54 -2.85 13.81
CA ASP A 72 -24.55 -2.69 12.75
C ASP A 72 -24.51 -1.23 12.30
N ASP A 73 -25.69 -0.62 12.10
CA ASP A 73 -25.82 0.81 11.78
C ASP A 73 -25.19 1.70 12.86
N GLU A 74 -25.45 1.41 14.14
CA GLU A 74 -24.91 2.17 15.27
C GLU A 74 -23.38 2.07 15.34
N LEU A 75 -22.82 0.87 15.16
CA LEU A 75 -21.38 0.66 15.16
C LEU A 75 -20.70 1.42 14.02
N VAL A 76 -21.27 1.34 12.83
CA VAL A 76 -20.75 1.97 11.63
C VAL A 76 -20.83 3.49 11.74
N ARG A 77 -21.93 4.02 12.29
CA ARG A 77 -22.08 5.45 12.62
C ARG A 77 -21.06 5.90 13.66
N GLN A 78 -20.80 5.10 14.70
CA GLN A 78 -19.80 5.43 15.70
C GLN A 78 -18.39 5.45 15.10
N ALA A 79 -18.05 4.49 14.24
CA ALA A 79 -16.77 4.48 13.54
C ALA A 79 -16.57 5.72 12.65
N ASP A 80 -17.61 6.15 11.92
CA ASP A 80 -17.60 7.38 11.13
C ASP A 80 -17.36 8.63 11.99
N LEU A 81 -18.03 8.72 13.15
CA LEU A 81 -17.82 9.81 14.12
C LEU A 81 -16.39 9.85 14.66
N ASP A 82 -15.78 8.69 14.86
CA ASP A 82 -14.40 8.54 15.33
C ASP A 82 -13.37 8.67 14.18
N GLY A 83 -13.81 8.86 12.93
CA GLY A 83 -12.94 8.97 11.76
C GLY A 83 -12.25 7.65 11.39
N VAL A 84 -12.78 6.52 11.84
CA VAL A 84 -12.23 5.18 11.58
C VAL A 84 -12.83 4.63 10.28
N PRO A 85 -12.01 4.32 9.27
CA PRO A 85 -12.49 3.69 8.04
C PRO A 85 -13.15 2.34 8.31
N VAL A 86 -14.28 2.07 7.62
CA VAL A 86 -15.07 0.85 7.78
C VAL A 86 -15.06 0.00 6.52
N ILE A 87 -14.77 -1.28 6.69
CA ILE A 87 -14.86 -2.32 5.67
C ILE A 87 -15.94 -3.30 6.10
N LEU A 88 -17.00 -3.39 5.32
CA LEU A 88 -18.10 -4.32 5.55
C LEU A 88 -17.83 -5.62 4.80
N VAL A 89 -17.83 -6.73 5.52
CA VAL A 89 -17.72 -8.07 4.93
C VAL A 89 -19.10 -8.70 4.96
N GLN A 90 -19.72 -8.81 3.79
CA GLN A 90 -21.08 -9.30 3.65
C GLN A 90 -21.07 -10.81 3.43
N LEU A 91 -21.61 -11.56 4.39
CA LEU A 91 -21.82 -13.00 4.26
C LEU A 91 -23.15 -13.26 3.54
N TRP A 92 -23.11 -14.08 2.48
CA TRP A 92 -24.28 -14.45 1.68
C TRP A 92 -25.00 -13.24 1.06
N PRO A 93 -24.41 -12.62 0.03
CA PRO A 93 -25.00 -11.43 -0.58
C PRO A 93 -26.42 -11.71 -1.09
N GLN A 94 -27.38 -10.94 -0.59
CA GLN A 94 -28.78 -10.99 -1.01
C GLN A 94 -29.07 -9.86 -1.99
N ALA A 95 -29.95 -10.11 -2.97
CA ALA A 95 -30.31 -9.11 -3.97
C ALA A 95 -30.96 -7.83 -3.38
N THR A 96 -31.51 -7.93 -2.17
CA THR A 96 -32.18 -6.84 -1.45
C THR A 96 -31.34 -6.23 -0.33
N TRP A 97 -30.06 -6.61 -0.21
CA TRP A 97 -29.22 -6.12 0.86
C TRP A 97 -29.02 -4.61 0.77
N THR A 98 -29.31 -3.92 1.86
CA THR A 98 -29.18 -2.47 1.95
C THR A 98 -27.91 -2.15 2.73
N THR A 99 -26.95 -1.47 2.10
CA THR A 99 -25.73 -1.04 2.78
C THR A 99 -26.08 -0.11 3.94
N PRO A 100 -25.49 -0.30 5.14
CA PRO A 100 -25.57 0.67 6.24
C PRO A 100 -25.23 2.07 5.73
N TYR A 101 -25.95 3.09 6.21
CA TYR A 101 -25.74 4.47 5.77
C TYR A 101 -24.39 4.99 6.27
N VAL A 102 -23.41 5.05 5.38
CA VAL A 102 -22.11 5.67 5.63
C VAL A 102 -21.55 6.26 4.35
N PHE A 103 -20.72 7.28 4.51
CA PHE A 103 -20.11 7.98 3.38
C PHE A 103 -19.07 7.12 2.64
N THR A 104 -18.50 6.10 3.28
CA THR A 104 -17.34 5.35 2.76
C THR A 104 -17.29 3.85 3.14
N PRO A 105 -18.39 3.06 3.16
CA PRO A 105 -18.26 1.63 3.41
C PRO A 105 -17.60 0.94 2.22
N PHE A 106 -16.43 0.36 2.42
CA PHE A 106 -15.89 -0.61 1.48
C PHE A 106 -16.62 -1.94 1.70
N VAL A 107 -17.52 -2.31 0.79
CA VAL A 107 -18.22 -3.60 0.88
C VAL A 107 -17.43 -4.69 0.16
N VAL A 108 -17.20 -5.80 0.85
CA VAL A 108 -16.57 -7.01 0.32
C VAL A 108 -17.54 -8.17 0.47
N GLU A 109 -17.99 -8.70 -0.66
CA GLU A 109 -18.92 -9.82 -0.72
C GLU A 109 -18.20 -11.15 -0.47
N CYS A 110 -18.77 -11.98 0.41
CA CYS A 110 -18.31 -13.33 0.72
C CYS A 110 -19.36 -14.35 0.29
N ARG A 111 -19.04 -15.12 -0.75
CA ARG A 111 -19.93 -16.17 -1.28
C ARG A 111 -19.95 -17.39 -0.36
N ALA A 112 -21.09 -18.09 -0.36
CA ALA A 112 -21.25 -19.33 0.41
C ALA A 112 -20.19 -20.36 -0.01
N GLY A 113 -19.50 -20.95 0.97
CA GLY A 113 -18.58 -22.07 0.72
C GLY A 113 -17.19 -21.69 0.18
N GLU A 114 -16.94 -20.42 -0.14
CA GLU A 114 -15.63 -19.96 -0.63
C GLU A 114 -14.68 -19.52 0.51
N GLY A 115 -15.21 -19.39 1.74
CA GLY A 115 -14.48 -18.80 2.87
C GLY A 115 -14.33 -17.29 2.73
N PHE A 116 -13.62 -16.65 3.66
CA PHE A 116 -13.40 -15.20 3.59
C PHE A 116 -12.51 -14.84 2.39
N PRO A 117 -12.89 -13.84 1.57
CA PRO A 117 -12.07 -13.36 0.46
C PRO A 117 -10.93 -12.46 0.99
N VAL A 118 -9.99 -13.05 1.72
CA VAL A 118 -8.90 -12.34 2.39
C VAL A 118 -8.16 -11.38 1.44
N PRO A 119 -7.81 -11.74 0.18
CA PRO A 119 -7.16 -10.80 -0.74
C PRO A 119 -7.97 -9.55 -1.06
N ALA A 120 -9.31 -9.64 -1.09
CA ALA A 120 -10.17 -8.49 -1.32
C ALA A 120 -10.28 -7.62 -0.06
N ILE A 121 -10.37 -8.26 1.12
CA ILE A 121 -10.39 -7.56 2.41
C ILE A 121 -9.07 -6.80 2.63
N THR A 122 -7.92 -7.44 2.38
CA THR A 122 -6.60 -6.79 2.55
C THR A 122 -6.42 -5.64 1.57
N ALA A 123 -6.89 -5.75 0.33
CA ALA A 123 -6.87 -4.64 -0.63
C ALA A 123 -7.67 -3.42 -0.11
N ARG A 124 -8.86 -3.65 0.46
CA ARG A 124 -9.66 -2.58 1.07
C ARG A 124 -9.01 -2.00 2.33
N ILE A 125 -8.37 -2.82 3.15
CA ILE A 125 -7.60 -2.35 4.31
C ILE A 125 -6.50 -1.39 3.87
N VAL A 126 -5.73 -1.75 2.84
CA VAL A 126 -4.64 -0.92 2.33
C VAL A 126 -5.14 0.37 1.68
N GLU A 127 -6.28 0.33 0.99
CA GLU A 127 -6.93 1.52 0.42
C GLU A 127 -7.42 2.49 1.50
N ALA A 128 -7.88 1.97 2.63
CA ALA A 128 -8.51 2.74 3.70
C ALA A 128 -7.52 3.39 4.68
N VAL A 129 -6.34 2.80 4.89
CA VAL A 129 -5.38 3.21 5.93
C VAL A 129 -4.36 4.21 5.38
N GLU A 130 -4.09 5.29 6.14
CA GLU A 130 -3.12 6.33 5.74
C GLU A 130 -1.66 5.82 5.70
N ASP A 131 -1.22 5.10 6.75
CA ASP A 131 0.11 4.50 6.84
C ASP A 131 0.06 2.98 6.63
N SER A 132 -0.08 2.60 5.37
CA SER A 132 -0.14 1.20 4.95
C SER A 132 1.19 0.46 5.11
N VAL A 133 2.32 1.18 5.14
CA VAL A 133 3.67 0.60 5.28
C VAL A 133 3.88 0.04 6.68
N GLU A 134 3.60 0.83 7.72
CA GLU A 134 3.71 0.33 9.10
C GLU A 134 2.70 -0.80 9.35
N LEU A 135 1.50 -0.73 8.77
CA LEU A 135 0.53 -1.82 8.85
C LEU A 135 1.06 -3.13 8.23
N GLY A 136 1.66 -3.07 7.04
CA GLY A 136 2.26 -4.24 6.39
C GLY A 136 3.39 -4.88 7.19
N ARG A 137 4.16 -4.08 7.94
CA ARG A 137 5.17 -4.63 8.87
C ARG A 137 4.56 -5.40 10.03
N LYS A 138 3.41 -4.95 10.54
CA LYS A 138 2.71 -5.57 11.67
C LYS A 138 1.82 -6.74 11.25
N VAL A 139 1.31 -6.74 10.01
CA VAL A 139 0.33 -7.70 9.50
C VAL A 139 0.82 -8.27 8.16
N PRO A 140 1.59 -9.38 8.15
CA PRO A 140 2.23 -9.88 6.93
C PRO A 140 1.28 -10.16 5.77
N ILE A 141 0.05 -10.61 6.07
CA ILE A 141 -0.94 -10.93 5.03
C ILE A 141 -1.36 -9.73 4.17
N VAL A 142 -1.14 -8.49 4.63
CA VAL A 142 -1.41 -7.29 3.81
C VAL A 142 -0.20 -6.84 2.99
N GLN A 143 1.00 -7.37 3.24
CA GLN A 143 2.25 -6.87 2.64
C GLN A 143 2.25 -6.87 1.11
N GLU A 144 1.67 -7.90 0.49
CA GLU A 144 1.54 -7.95 -0.96
C GLU A 144 0.73 -6.75 -1.49
N LYS A 145 -0.40 -6.44 -0.85
CA LYS A 145 -1.26 -5.32 -1.22
C LYS A 145 -0.64 -3.97 -0.90
N VAL A 146 0.09 -3.86 0.21
CA VAL A 146 0.86 -2.64 0.53
C VAL A 146 1.94 -2.41 -0.54
N THR A 147 2.66 -3.46 -0.94
CA THR A 147 3.69 -3.39 -1.99
C THR A 147 3.10 -2.93 -3.31
N GLU A 148 1.99 -3.53 -3.75
CA GLU A 148 1.25 -3.11 -4.94
C GLU A 148 0.85 -1.63 -4.88
N ALA A 149 0.32 -1.17 -3.74
CA ALA A 149 -0.12 0.21 -3.54
C ALA A 149 1.03 1.22 -3.55
N VAL A 150 2.16 0.90 -2.89
CA VAL A 150 3.38 1.73 -2.87
C VAL A 150 3.95 1.88 -4.27
N VAL A 151 4.08 0.77 -5.02
CA VAL A 151 4.56 0.80 -6.42
C VAL A 151 3.60 1.58 -7.30
N GLY A 152 2.29 1.30 -7.23
CA GLY A 152 1.26 1.97 -8.03
C GLY A 152 1.23 3.48 -7.80
N THR A 153 1.23 3.92 -6.54
CA THR A 153 1.24 5.35 -6.18
C THR A 153 2.51 6.04 -6.69
N SER A 154 3.67 5.38 -6.53
CA SER A 154 4.96 5.91 -6.98
C SER A 154 5.03 6.01 -8.51
N MET A 155 4.45 5.04 -9.24
CA MET A 155 4.34 5.10 -10.70
C MET A 155 3.52 6.31 -11.15
N ILE A 156 2.36 6.53 -10.52
CA ILE A 156 1.47 7.66 -10.85
C ILE A 156 2.19 8.98 -10.57
N ARG A 157 2.84 9.13 -9.42
CA ARG A 157 3.62 10.33 -9.07
C ARG A 157 4.78 10.56 -10.05
N ALA A 158 5.53 9.52 -10.39
CA ALA A 158 6.61 9.61 -11.37
C ALA A 158 6.11 10.02 -12.76
N ALA A 159 4.98 9.47 -13.21
CA ALA A 159 4.34 9.82 -14.48
C ALA A 159 3.91 11.29 -14.50
N ILE A 160 3.26 11.75 -13.42
CA ILE A 160 2.83 13.14 -13.26
C ILE A 160 4.06 14.07 -13.30
N LEU A 161 5.10 13.80 -12.51
CA LEU A 161 6.34 14.58 -12.49
C LEU A 161 7.02 14.65 -13.87
N ALA A 162 7.07 13.53 -14.58
CA ALA A 162 7.66 13.45 -15.91
C ALA A 162 6.85 14.25 -16.96
N SER A 163 5.52 14.26 -16.84
CA SER A 163 4.65 15.00 -17.77
C SER A 163 4.93 16.51 -17.78
N PHE A 164 5.46 17.06 -16.67
CA PHE A 164 5.84 18.47 -16.54
C PHE A 164 7.28 18.79 -17.00
N GLY A 165 8.08 17.80 -17.38
CA GLY A 165 9.53 17.91 -17.56
C GLY A 165 10.03 18.87 -18.65
N LYS A 166 9.22 19.21 -19.65
CA LYS A 166 9.61 20.23 -20.65
C LYS A 166 9.69 21.65 -20.07
N ARG A 167 8.96 21.93 -18.98
CA ARG A 167 8.95 23.25 -18.32
C ARG A 167 9.91 23.33 -17.13
N SER A 168 10.32 22.20 -16.58
CA SER A 168 11.11 22.15 -15.34
C SER A 168 12.36 21.29 -15.51
N ARG A 169 13.54 21.92 -15.51
CA ARG A 169 14.83 21.23 -15.36
C ARG A 169 14.88 20.35 -14.09
N ALA A 170 14.00 20.58 -13.11
CA ALA A 170 13.94 19.83 -11.87
C ALA A 170 13.16 18.50 -11.95
N ALA A 171 12.49 18.17 -13.07
CA ALA A 171 11.68 16.95 -13.13
C ALA A 171 12.48 15.65 -12.93
N ARG A 172 13.70 15.56 -13.47
CA ARG A 172 14.57 14.38 -13.33
C ARG A 172 14.97 14.08 -11.88
N PRO A 173 15.55 15.03 -11.11
CA PRO A 173 15.90 14.75 -9.72
C PRO A 173 14.68 14.43 -8.86
N LEU A 174 13.50 14.98 -9.17
CA LEU A 174 12.26 14.65 -8.44
C LEU A 174 11.80 13.22 -8.71
N ILE A 175 11.86 12.73 -9.95
CA ILE A 175 11.54 11.33 -10.27
C ILE A 175 12.49 10.39 -9.54
N THR A 176 13.80 10.69 -9.55
CA THR A 176 14.79 9.89 -8.81
C THR A 176 14.52 9.89 -7.31
N LEU A 177 14.10 11.03 -6.75
CA LEU A 177 13.73 11.12 -5.33
C LEU A 177 12.52 10.24 -5.00
N GLU A 178 11.48 10.26 -5.83
CA GLU A 178 10.31 9.37 -5.66
C GLU A 178 10.70 7.89 -5.75
N GLN A 179 11.61 7.52 -6.66
CA GLN A 179 12.11 6.15 -6.77
C GLN A 179 12.90 5.73 -5.53
N ILE A 180 13.73 6.62 -4.97
CA ILE A 180 14.45 6.36 -3.72
C ILE A 180 13.46 6.20 -2.56
N ARG A 181 12.43 7.06 -2.48
CA ARG A 181 11.39 6.98 -1.46
C ARG A 181 10.65 5.64 -1.52
N MET A 182 10.16 5.25 -2.70
CA MET A 182 9.51 3.97 -2.93
C MET A 182 10.40 2.78 -2.49
N LEU A 183 11.67 2.77 -2.91
CA LEU A 183 12.60 1.71 -2.52
C LEU A 183 12.86 1.67 -1.02
N THR A 184 12.82 2.83 -0.35
CA THR A 184 12.97 2.90 1.12
C THR A 184 11.75 2.33 1.82
N GLU A 185 10.54 2.68 1.36
CA GLU A 185 9.28 2.14 1.89
C GLU A 185 9.18 0.61 1.71
N LEU A 186 9.55 0.10 0.52
CA LEU A 186 9.57 -1.34 0.26
C LEU A 186 10.59 -2.09 1.12
N ARG A 187 11.76 -1.50 1.40
CA ARG A 187 12.74 -2.10 2.32
C ARG A 187 12.28 -2.13 3.75
N GLN A 188 11.57 -1.09 4.20
CA GLN A 188 11.01 -1.06 5.55
C GLN A 188 9.98 -2.18 5.76
N LEU A 189 9.22 -2.54 4.71
CA LEU A 189 8.32 -3.70 4.74
C LEU A 189 9.08 -5.01 4.93
N ASP A 190 10.23 -5.16 4.26
CA ASP A 190 11.01 -6.41 4.20
C ASP A 190 11.94 -6.62 5.43
N GLU A 191 12.28 -5.57 6.16
CA GLU A 191 13.27 -5.59 7.27
C GLU A 191 12.90 -6.53 8.43
N LYS A 192 11.67 -7.05 8.48
CA LYS A 192 11.26 -8.07 9.45
C LYS A 192 11.57 -9.49 9.01
N THR A 193 11.73 -9.72 7.71
CA THR A 193 12.00 -11.01 7.09
C THR A 193 13.52 -11.24 6.97
N SER A 194 14.29 -10.19 6.66
CA SER A 194 15.74 -10.30 6.45
C SER A 194 16.56 -9.90 7.67
N ALA A 195 16.72 -10.81 8.63
CA ALA A 195 17.70 -10.68 9.71
C ALA A 195 19.15 -10.89 9.21
N SER A 196 19.67 -10.02 8.32
CA SER A 196 21.11 -9.94 8.03
C SER A 196 21.51 -8.61 7.39
N GLY A 197 21.89 -7.64 8.22
CA GLY A 197 22.20 -6.25 7.84
C GLY A 197 23.49 -6.03 7.04
N THR A 198 24.23 -7.07 6.66
CA THR A 198 25.54 -6.94 5.98
C THR A 198 25.54 -7.36 4.50
N ASP A 199 24.53 -8.09 4.02
CA ASP A 199 24.44 -8.49 2.59
C ASP A 199 23.59 -7.54 1.73
N ALA A 200 22.78 -6.69 2.37
CA ALA A 200 21.90 -5.74 1.68
C ALA A 200 22.63 -4.72 0.79
N LEU A 201 23.91 -4.43 1.04
CA LEU A 201 24.70 -3.52 0.20
C LEU A 201 25.36 -4.21 -1.00
N LYS A 202 25.68 -5.51 -0.87
CA LYS A 202 26.26 -6.31 -1.96
C LYS A 202 25.20 -6.73 -2.98
N SER A 203 23.93 -6.86 -2.56
CA SER A 203 22.80 -7.14 -3.47
C SER A 203 22.38 -5.96 -4.34
N ILE A 204 22.80 -4.73 -4.02
CA ILE A 204 22.42 -3.50 -4.76
C ILE A 204 23.24 -3.32 -6.05
N ALA A 205 24.48 -3.85 -6.10
CA ALA A 205 25.34 -3.69 -7.27
C ALA A 205 24.73 -4.21 -8.60
N PRO A 206 24.18 -5.44 -8.67
CA PRO A 206 23.50 -5.91 -9.88
C PRO A 206 22.22 -5.11 -10.17
N PHE A 207 21.53 -4.62 -9.15
CA PHE A 207 20.36 -3.76 -9.30
C PHE A 207 20.72 -2.43 -9.98
N ALA A 208 21.78 -1.75 -9.52
CA ALA A 208 22.26 -0.52 -10.15
C ALA A 208 22.63 -0.74 -11.63
N ALA A 209 23.29 -1.85 -11.96
CA ALA A 209 23.64 -2.17 -13.34
C ALA A 209 22.39 -2.45 -14.23
N ALA A 210 21.42 -3.20 -13.72
CA ALA A 210 20.17 -3.49 -14.43
C ALA A 210 19.34 -2.22 -14.68
N VAL A 211 19.26 -1.33 -13.70
CA VAL A 211 18.56 -0.05 -13.80
C VAL A 211 19.23 0.87 -14.80
N LEU A 212 20.57 0.94 -14.79
CA LEU A 212 21.32 1.70 -15.79
C LEU A 212 21.12 1.14 -17.21
N GLY A 213 21.15 -0.19 -17.37
CA GLY A 213 20.91 -0.85 -18.66
C GLY A 213 19.49 -0.60 -19.19
N ALA A 214 18.48 -0.72 -18.34
CA ALA A 214 17.09 -0.40 -18.69
C ALA A 214 16.94 1.07 -19.10
N GLY A 215 17.63 1.99 -18.42
CA GLY A 215 17.62 3.42 -18.74
C GLY A 215 18.08 3.73 -20.18
N PHE A 216 19.06 2.99 -20.71
CA PHE A 216 19.49 3.14 -22.11
C PHE A 216 18.43 2.66 -23.10
N LEU A 217 17.82 1.49 -22.86
CA LEU A 217 16.75 0.95 -23.71
C LEU A 217 15.53 1.86 -23.75
N PHE A 218 15.12 2.38 -22.59
CA PHE A 218 14.03 3.35 -22.51
C PHE A 218 14.34 4.65 -23.25
N ARG A 219 15.60 5.12 -23.25
CA ARG A 219 15.98 6.36 -23.92
C ARG A 219 15.90 6.24 -25.44
N GLU A 220 16.34 5.13 -26.02
CA GLU A 220 16.24 4.90 -27.46
C GLU A 220 14.77 4.75 -27.89
N GLY A 221 14.02 3.90 -27.18
CA GLY A 221 12.58 3.73 -27.41
C GLY A 221 11.80 5.03 -27.26
N ALA A 222 12.10 5.84 -26.24
CA ALA A 222 11.45 7.14 -26.04
C ALA A 222 11.77 8.12 -27.17
N THR A 223 13.00 8.13 -27.68
CA THR A 223 13.40 9.03 -28.78
C THR A 223 12.67 8.67 -30.07
N ALA A 224 12.49 7.37 -30.34
CA ALA A 224 11.69 6.89 -31.47
C ALA A 224 10.19 7.21 -31.27
N ALA A 225 9.63 6.91 -30.09
CA ALA A 225 8.22 7.14 -29.78
C ALA A 225 7.82 8.62 -29.84
N LYS A 226 8.72 9.53 -29.44
CA LYS A 226 8.51 10.99 -29.54
C LYS A 226 8.35 11.51 -30.96
N ARG A 227 8.64 10.71 -31.99
CA ARG A 227 8.36 11.06 -33.39
C ARG A 227 6.88 10.90 -33.75
N VAL A 228 6.13 10.11 -32.99
CA VAL A 228 4.73 9.76 -33.27
C VAL A 228 3.79 10.26 -32.17
N LEU A 229 4.24 10.30 -30.91
CA LEU A 229 3.43 10.66 -29.76
C LEU A 229 3.90 11.97 -29.09
N PRO A 230 2.99 12.70 -28.42
CA PRO A 230 3.36 13.85 -27.59
C PRO A 230 4.42 13.48 -26.56
N ALA A 231 5.46 14.32 -26.45
CA ALA A 231 6.59 14.05 -25.56
C ALA A 231 6.18 13.86 -24.09
N SER A 232 5.16 14.55 -23.60
CA SER A 232 4.64 14.40 -22.23
C SER A 232 4.08 13.00 -21.95
N ILE A 233 3.40 12.40 -22.94
CA ILE A 233 2.86 11.04 -22.83
C ILE A 233 4.02 10.06 -22.79
N VAL A 234 4.98 10.19 -23.72
CA VAL A 234 6.17 9.31 -23.76
C VAL A 234 6.98 9.40 -22.47
N ASP A 235 7.23 10.61 -21.97
CA ASP A 235 7.99 10.84 -20.73
C ASP A 235 7.25 10.28 -19.51
N ALA A 236 5.92 10.46 -19.43
CA ALA A 236 5.09 9.88 -18.36
C ALA A 236 5.10 8.34 -18.39
N SER A 237 4.94 7.73 -19.57
CA SER A 237 4.97 6.28 -19.73
C SER A 237 6.33 5.68 -19.36
N VAL A 238 7.43 6.32 -19.78
CA VAL A 238 8.79 5.87 -19.43
C VAL A 238 9.03 5.96 -17.93
N ALA A 239 8.59 7.05 -17.29
CA ALA A 239 8.73 7.20 -15.84
C ALA A 239 7.89 6.16 -15.08
N ALA A 240 6.63 5.95 -15.45
CA ALA A 240 5.79 4.91 -14.86
C ALA A 240 6.39 3.51 -15.04
N ALA A 241 6.80 3.15 -16.26
CA ALA A 241 7.38 1.85 -16.55
C ALA A 241 8.70 1.63 -15.80
N GLY A 242 9.56 2.64 -15.73
CA GLY A 242 10.80 2.59 -14.98
C GLY A 242 10.56 2.35 -13.48
N THR A 243 9.60 3.08 -12.89
CA THR A 243 9.24 2.91 -11.47
C THR A 243 8.61 1.54 -11.20
N TRP A 244 7.72 1.05 -12.08
CA TRP A 244 7.15 -0.29 -11.97
C TRP A 244 8.23 -1.38 -12.00
N MET A 245 9.15 -1.30 -12.97
CA MET A 245 10.23 -2.27 -13.12
C MET A 245 11.14 -2.31 -11.89
N LEU A 246 11.42 -1.16 -11.27
CA LEU A 246 12.18 -1.07 -10.03
C LEU A 246 11.46 -1.81 -8.89
N GLY A 247 10.15 -1.58 -8.71
CA GLY A 247 9.34 -2.26 -7.70
C GLY A 247 9.27 -3.77 -7.93
N GLU A 248 9.00 -4.20 -9.16
CA GLU A 248 8.94 -5.62 -9.53
C GLU A 248 10.29 -6.34 -9.37
N ALA A 249 11.40 -5.66 -9.70
CA ALA A 249 12.73 -6.21 -9.51
C ALA A 249 13.04 -6.43 -8.02
N LEU A 250 12.65 -5.52 -7.13
CA LEU A 250 12.83 -5.69 -5.69
C LEU A 250 11.97 -6.85 -5.16
N ARG A 251 10.69 -6.91 -5.57
CA ARG A 251 9.76 -7.99 -5.19
C ARG A 251 10.30 -9.39 -5.51
N ARG A 252 10.89 -9.56 -6.70
CA ARG A 252 11.49 -10.83 -7.14
C ARG A 252 12.78 -11.21 -6.41
N LEU A 253 13.46 -10.24 -5.81
CA LEU A 253 14.65 -10.51 -5.01
C LEU A 253 14.22 -10.98 -3.62
N SER A 254 13.28 -10.29 -2.98
CA SER A 254 12.75 -10.72 -1.68
C SER A 254 12.15 -12.13 -1.74
N SER A 255 11.43 -12.48 -2.81
CA SER A 255 10.85 -13.82 -3.00
C SER A 255 11.86 -14.96 -3.26
N ARG A 256 13.16 -14.65 -3.42
CA ARG A 256 14.21 -15.68 -3.60
C ARG A 256 14.90 -16.04 -2.30
N ASP A 257 14.73 -15.23 -1.26
CA ASP A 257 15.38 -15.39 0.04
C ASP A 257 14.50 -16.21 1.03
N ASP A 258 13.23 -16.45 0.69
CA ASP A 258 12.27 -17.35 1.38
C ASP A 258 12.27 -18.77 0.79
#